data_AF-A0A4V3UPS9-F1
#
_entry.id   AF-A0A4V3UPS9-F1
#
_cell.length_a   1.000
_cell.length_b   1.000
_cell.length_c   1.000
_cell.angle_alpha   90.00
_cell.angle_beta   90.00
_cell.angle_gamma   90.00
#
_symmetry.space_group_name_H-M   'P 1'
#
loop_
_entity.id
_entity.type
_entity.pdbx_description
1 polymer ?
#
loop_
_entity_poly.entity_id
_entity_poly.type
_entity_poly.pdbx_seq_one_letter_code
_entity_poly.pdbx_strand_id
1 'polypeptide(L)' 'MSQSAQPQANDPYKPYNQFILFGDSITEMSSIQDTGFGLHGALQDAYRRRLDIINRGLRCVCKY' A
#
# COMPACT_ATOMS: atom_id res chain seq x y z
N MET A 1 -37.66 -5.95 -2.88
CA MET A 1 -37.31 -6.99 -1.88
C MET A 1 -36.08 -7.70 -2.38
N SER A 2 -35.03 -8.02 -1.64
CA SER A 2 -34.48 -7.65 -0.34
C SER A 2 -33.08 -8.29 -0.40
N GLN A 3 -32.06 -7.60 0.06
CA GLN A 3 -30.66 -8.00 -0.05
C GLN A 3 -30.44 -9.40 0.53
N SER A 4 -29.84 -10.32 -0.22
CA SER A 4 -29.15 -11.47 0.35
C SER A 4 -27.68 -11.09 0.55
N ALA A 5 -27.44 -10.32 1.61
CA ALA A 5 -26.10 -10.15 2.16
C ALA A 5 -25.57 -11.53 2.56
N GLN A 6 -24.59 -12.03 1.80
CA GLN A 6 -23.90 -13.26 2.17
C GLN A 6 -23.24 -13.04 3.54
N PRO A 7 -23.42 -13.95 4.51
CA PRO A 7 -22.74 -13.86 5.79
C PRO A 7 -21.24 -13.86 5.49
N GLN A 8 -20.57 -12.77 5.86
CA GLN A 8 -19.12 -12.67 5.79
C GLN A 8 -18.57 -13.80 6.66
N ALA A 9 -18.14 -14.89 6.03
CA ALA A 9 -17.37 -15.91 6.72
C ALA A 9 -16.20 -15.16 7.36
N ASN A 10 -16.13 -15.20 8.70
CA ASN A 10 -15.01 -14.67 9.45
C ASN A 10 -13.82 -15.59 9.16
N ASP A 11 -13.24 -15.44 7.98
CA ASP A 11 -11.94 -16.00 7.65
C ASP A 11 -10.93 -15.28 8.53
N PRO A 12 -10.31 -15.95 9.52
CA PRO A 12 -9.30 -15.33 10.37
C PRO A 12 -8.06 -14.88 9.58
N TYR A 13 -7.99 -15.26 8.29
CA TYR A 13 -6.94 -14.93 7.34
C TYR A 13 -7.42 -13.99 6.22
N LYS A 14 -8.43 -13.14 6.43
CA LYS A 14 -8.73 -12.11 5.44
C LYS A 14 -7.57 -11.10 5.41
N PRO A 15 -6.77 -11.03 4.33
CA PRO A 15 -5.68 -10.05 4.25
C PRO A 15 -6.28 -8.65 4.34
N TYR A 16 -5.55 -7.72 4.96
CA TYR A 16 -5.92 -6.31 4.99
C TYR A 16 -6.09 -5.80 3.54
N ASN A 17 -6.98 -4.83 3.34
CA ASN A 17 -7.13 -4.27 2.00
C ASN A 17 -5.81 -3.56 1.64
N GLN A 18 -5.23 -3.93 0.51
CA GLN A 18 -3.90 -3.46 0.09
C GLN A 18 -4.03 -2.26 -0.84
N PHE A 19 -3.20 -1.23 -0.59
CA PHE A 19 -3.01 -0.11 -1.48
C PHE A 19 -1.62 -0.20 -2.10
N ILE A 20 -1.56 -0.49 -3.40
CA ILE A 20 -0.30 -0.67 -4.12
C ILE A 20 0.07 0.66 -4.77
N LEU A 21 1.19 1.23 -4.32
CA LEU A 21 1.73 2.46 -4.89
C LEU A 21 2.65 2.10 -6.05
N PHE A 22 2.17 2.32 -7.27
CA PHE A 22 2.99 2.27 -8.48
C PHE A 22 3.54 3.67 -8.79
N GLY A 23 4.75 3.75 -9.30
CA GLY A 23 5.31 5.02 -9.73
C GLY A 23 6.76 4.93 -10.21
N ASP A 24 7.38 6.09 -10.27
CA ASP A 24 8.74 6.31 -10.75
C ASP A 24 9.78 6.29 -9.61
N SER A 25 10.99 6.71 -9.93
CA SER A 25 12.11 6.81 -8.99
C SER A 25 11.84 7.72 -7.78
N ILE A 26 10.90 8.66 -7.85
CA ILE A 26 10.55 9.55 -6.73
C ILE A 26 9.72 8.80 -5.71
N THR A 27 8.71 8.04 -6.17
CA THR A 27 7.91 7.19 -5.28
C THR A 27 8.76 6.11 -4.60
N GLU A 28 9.78 5.56 -5.28
CA GLU A 28 10.73 4.64 -4.66
C GLU A 28 11.59 5.34 -3.58
N MET A 29 12.19 6.48 -3.93
CA MET A 29 13.01 7.28 -3.01
C MET A 29 12.21 7.73 -1.77
N SER A 30 10.90 7.94 -1.90
CA SER A 30 10.02 8.34 -0.80
C SER A 30 9.84 7.27 0.30
N SER A 31 10.34 6.05 0.09
CA SER A 31 10.38 4.99 1.09
C SER A 31 11.69 4.92 1.88
N ILE A 32 12.71 5.69 1.49
CA ILE A 32 14.00 5.74 2.17
C ILE A 32 13.86 6.56 3.46
N GLN A 33 14.15 5.94 4.61
CA GLN A 33 14.04 6.58 5.93
C GLN A 33 15.26 7.46 6.27
N ASP A 34 16.36 7.35 5.52
CA ASP A 34 17.60 8.11 5.76
C ASP A 34 17.43 9.63 5.54
N THR A 35 16.47 10.03 4.70
CA THR A 35 16.17 11.44 4.39
C THR A 35 14.95 11.97 5.14
N GLY A 36 14.36 11.18 6.04
CA GLY A 36 13.19 11.55 6.86
C GLY A 36 11.88 10.89 6.42
N PHE A 37 10.75 11.43 6.89
CA PHE A 37 9.42 10.91 6.56
C PHE A 37 8.98 11.35 5.16
N GLY A 38 9.18 10.48 4.18
CA GLY A 38 8.65 10.66 2.82
C GLY A 38 7.16 10.32 2.70
N LEU A 39 6.64 10.47 1.48
CA LEU A 39 5.24 10.17 1.12
C LEU A 39 4.81 8.78 1.60
N HIS A 40 5.65 7.76 1.40
CA HIS A 40 5.32 6.39 1.76
C HIS A 40 5.14 6.20 3.28
N GLY A 41 6.05 6.77 4.08
CA GLY A 41 5.99 6.68 5.54
C GLY A 41 4.78 7.41 6.13
N ALA A 42 4.46 8.61 5.61
CA ALA A 42 3.29 9.36 6.05
C ALA A 42 1.97 8.63 5.73
N LEU A 43 1.89 8.00 4.55
CA LEU A 43 0.74 7.21 4.14
C LEU A 43 0.57 5.98 5.05
N GLN A 44 1.68 5.29 5.35
CA GLN A 44 1.69 4.16 6.27
C GLN A 44 1.17 4.56 7.65
N ASP A 45 1.65 5.66 8.25
CA ASP A 45 1.19 6.06 9.57
C ASP A 45 -0.30 6.41 9.60
N ALA A 46 -0.80 7.12 8.59
CA ALA A 46 -2.21 7.49 8.48
C ALA A 46 -3.15 6.26 8.37
N TYR A 47 -2.72 5.21 7.67
CA TYR A 47 -3.55 4.06 7.35
C TYR A 47 -3.13 2.74 8.02
N ARG A 48 -2.14 2.76 8.93
CA ARG A 48 -1.54 1.58 9.59
C ARG A 48 -2.49 0.58 10.24
N ARG A 49 -3.71 1.01 10.60
CA ARG A 49 -4.71 0.14 11.27
C ARG A 49 -5.78 -0.38 10.33
N ARG A 50 -5.76 0.04 9.07
CA ARG A 50 -6.86 -0.18 8.12
C ARG A 50 -6.40 -0.86 6.85
N LEU A 51 -5.19 -0.55 6.38
CA LEU A 51 -4.72 -0.92 5.05
C LEU A 51 -3.21 -1.19 5.07
N ASP A 52 -2.80 -2.14 4.24
CA ASP A 52 -1.39 -2.40 3.95
C ASP A 52 -0.95 -1.58 2.74
N ILE A 53 0.10 -0.76 2.89
CA ILE A 53 0.63 0.09 1.81
C ILE A 53 1.93 -0.52 1.30
N ILE A 54 1.94 -0.95 0.04
CA ILE A 54 3.07 -1.62 -0.60
C ILE A 54 3.61 -0.71 -1.70
N ASN A 55 4.89 -0.35 -1.63
CA ASN A 55 5.56 0.39 -2.70
C ASN A 55 6.05 -0.59 -3.78
N ARG A 56 5.65 -0.36 -5.03
CA ARG A 56 6.14 -1.07 -6.23
C ARG A 56 6.66 -0.08 -7.26
N GLY A 57 7.16 1.07 -6.82
CA GLY A 57 7.88 2.01 -7.67
C GLY A 57 9.03 1.31 -8.38
N LEU A 58 9.11 1.47 -9.69
CA LEU A 58 10.21 0.95 -10.49
C LEU A 58 11.09 2.15 -10.84
N ARG A 59 12.28 2.26 -10.23
CA ARG A 59 13.37 3.07 -10.80
C ARG A 59 13.52 2.67 -12.25
N CYS A 60 13.41 3.66 -13.13
CA CYS A 60 13.54 3.49 -14.57
C CYS A 60 14.62 2.47 -14.88
N VAL A 61 14.22 1.36 -15.49
CA VAL A 61 15.15 0.35 -15.98
C VAL A 61 15.85 1.00 -17.17
N CYS A 62 16.96 1.68 -16.92
CA CYS A 62 17.94 1.92 -17.97
C CYS A 62 18.45 0.55 -18.41
N LYS A 63 17.75 -0.08 -19.35
CA LYS A 63 18.40 -1.03 -20.23
C LYS A 63 19.45 -0.24 -21.01
N TYR A 64 20.69 -0.68 -20.89
CA TYR A 64 21.78 -0.33 -21.81
C TYR A 64 21.35 -0.51 -23.26
#